data_AF-A0A535LBJ1-F1
#
_entry.id   AF-A0A535LBJ1-F1
#
_cell.length_a   1.000
_cell.length_b   1.000
_cell.length_c   1.000
_cell.angle_alpha   90.00
_cell.angle_beta   90.00
_cell.angle_gamma   90.00
#
_symmetry.space_group_name_H-M   'P 1'
#
loop_
_entity.id
_entity.type
_entity.pdbx_description
1 polymer ?
#
loop_
_entity_poly.entity_id
_entity_poly.type
_entity_poly.pdbx_seq_one_letter_code
_entity_poly.pdbx_strand_id
1 'polypeptide(L)'
;RVDGGEEASRTLAAAWETGSKGVVLCVPPPHELENAEPLVEQAIGELTNLAGAEVTPRLLARVAELSGGRSFEINVDLVVNNARVAAQVARAFAEIG
;
A
#
# COMPACT_ATOMS: atom_id res chain seq x y z
N ARG A 1 2.01 14.58 7.01
CA ARG A 1 3.11 14.32 6.04
C ARG A 1 4.38 14.22 6.86
N VAL A 2 5.24 13.25 6.55
CA VAL A 2 6.58 13.11 7.12
C VAL A 2 7.55 12.97 5.96
N ASP A 3 8.73 13.55 6.07
CA ASP A 3 9.74 13.53 5.03
C ASP A 3 10.96 12.70 5.50
N GLY A 4 11.15 11.54 4.87
CA GLY A 4 12.28 10.64 5.13
C GLY A 4 12.13 9.71 6.34
N GLY A 5 13.10 8.81 6.48
CA GLY A 5 13.06 7.72 7.48
C GLY A 5 13.20 8.19 8.93
N GLU A 6 13.96 9.26 9.18
CA GLU A 6 14.20 9.79 10.52
C GLU A 6 12.98 10.51 11.11
N GLU A 7 12.26 11.29 10.31
CA GLU A 7 11.04 11.93 10.78
C GLU A 7 9.94 10.91 11.01
N ALA A 8 9.83 9.92 10.11
CA ALA A 8 8.92 8.80 10.27
C ALA A 8 9.24 8.01 11.56
N SER A 9 10.51 7.69 11.85
CA SER A 9 10.86 6.93 13.06
C SER A 9 10.53 7.68 14.35
N ARG A 10 10.82 8.99 14.44
CA ARG A 10 10.42 9.82 15.58
C ARG A 10 8.89 9.89 15.75
N THR A 11 8.17 9.98 14.63
CA THR A 11 6.70 9.97 14.65
C THR A 11 6.14 8.65 15.18
N LEU A 12 6.73 7.52 14.77
CA LEU A 12 6.36 6.19 15.26
C LEU A 12 6.64 6.06 16.77
N ALA A 13 7.81 6.52 17.24
CA ALA A 13 8.18 6.48 18.65
C ALA A 13 7.17 7.27 19.52
N ALA A 14 6.93 8.53 19.15
CA ALA A 14 5.96 9.37 19.84
C ALA A 14 4.54 8.77 19.82
N ALA A 15 4.10 8.20 18.69
CA ALA A 15 2.79 7.57 18.60
C ALA A 15 2.65 6.38 19.56
N TRP A 16 3.68 5.54 19.69
CA TRP A 16 3.66 4.39 20.59
C TRP A 16 3.79 4.76 22.07
N GLU A 17 4.45 5.86 22.41
CA GLU A 17 4.47 6.42 23.77
C GLU A 17 3.06 6.80 24.26
N THR A 18 2.15 7.18 23.36
CA THR A 18 0.75 7.47 23.70
C THR A 18 -0.10 6.20 23.96
N GLY A 19 0.47 5.01 23.78
CA GLY A 19 -0.24 3.73 23.93
C GLY A 19 -0.91 3.21 22.65
N SER A 20 -0.68 3.84 21.49
CA SER A 20 -1.15 3.35 20.19
C SER A 20 -0.62 1.95 19.89
N LYS A 21 -1.43 1.14 19.19
CA LYS A 21 -1.08 -0.25 18.79
C LYS A 21 -0.62 -0.37 17.35
N GLY A 22 -0.68 0.70 16.57
CA GLY A 22 -0.28 0.69 15.17
C GLY A 22 -0.25 2.07 14.54
N VAL A 23 0.52 2.19 13.46
CA VAL A 23 0.61 3.38 12.62
C VAL A 23 0.63 2.89 11.17
N VAL A 24 -0.11 3.57 10.29
CA VAL A 24 -0.08 3.31 8.84
C VAL A 24 0.78 4.38 8.18
N LEU A 25 1.93 3.97 7.63
CA LEU A 25 2.79 4.83 6.82
C LEU A 25 2.45 4.62 5.34
N CYS A 26 1.74 5.56 4.74
CA CYS A 26 1.37 5.50 3.33
C CYS A 26 2.52 5.99 2.45
N VAL A 27 3.01 5.12 1.57
CA VAL A 27 4.05 5.45 0.58
C VAL A 27 3.39 5.47 -0.80
N PRO A 28 3.58 6.55 -1.60
CA PRO A 28 3.02 6.60 -2.95
C PRO A 28 3.64 5.52 -3.84
N PRO A 29 2.89 4.98 -4.82
CA PRO A 29 3.45 4.05 -5.78
C PRO A 29 4.49 4.75 -6.67
N PRO A 30 5.51 4.02 -7.17
CA PRO A 30 6.49 4.59 -8.10
C PRO A 30 5.87 5.08 -9.42
N HIS A 31 4.75 4.46 -9.82
CA HIS A 31 4.03 4.72 -11.06
C HIS A 31 2.53 4.68 -10.81
N GLU A 32 1.77 5.49 -11.55
CA GLU A 32 0.31 5.45 -11.54
C GLU A 32 -0.24 4.45 -12.55
N LEU A 33 -1.40 3.89 -12.25
CA LEU A 33 -2.16 3.08 -13.19
C LEU A 33 -3.11 4.00 -13.96
N GLU A 34 -2.91 4.11 -15.26
CA GLU A 34 -3.84 4.84 -16.13
C GLU A 34 -5.25 4.23 -16.07
N ASN A 35 -6.27 5.09 -16.01
CA ASN A 35 -7.68 4.68 -15.93
C ASN A 35 -8.00 3.73 -14.77
N ALA A 36 -7.27 3.80 -13.65
CA ALA A 36 -7.48 2.93 -12.49
C ALA A 36 -8.94 2.93 -12.01
N GLU A 37 -9.56 4.10 -11.89
CA GLU A 37 -10.93 4.25 -11.41
C GLU A 37 -11.96 3.56 -12.34
N PRO A 38 -11.99 3.85 -13.66
CA PRO A 38 -12.83 3.09 -14.60
C PRO A 38 -12.63 1.57 -14.56
N LEU A 39 -11.37 1.10 -14.43
CA LEU A 39 -11.07 -0.33 -14.37
C LEU A 39 -11.62 -0.98 -13.09
N VAL A 40 -11.53 -0.28 -11.96
CA VAL A 40 -12.07 -0.75 -10.67
C VAL A 40 -13.60 -0.76 -10.70
N GLU A 41 -14.24 0.30 -11.21
CA GLU A 41 -15.69 0.37 -11.35
C GLU A 41 -16.23 -0.76 -12.24
N GLN A 42 -15.56 -1.03 -13.36
CA GLN A 42 -15.90 -2.14 -14.23
C GLN A 42 -15.76 -3.49 -13.49
N ALA A 43 -14.64 -3.71 -12.78
CA ALA A 43 -14.43 -4.95 -12.04
C ALA A 43 -15.50 -5.17 -10.94
N ILE A 44 -15.93 -4.11 -10.25
CA ILE A 44 -17.01 -4.17 -9.26
C ILE A 44 -18.34 -4.52 -9.93
N GLY A 45 -18.65 -3.91 -11.07
CA GLY A 45 -19.88 -4.18 -11.84
C GLY A 45 -19.98 -5.61 -12.37
N GLU A 46 -18.85 -6.27 -12.64
CA GLU A 46 -18.82 -7.66 -13.10
C GLU A 46 -18.87 -8.70 -11.94
N LEU A 47 -18.54 -8.29 -10.71
CA LEU A 47 -18.37 -9.18 -9.55
C LEU A 47 -19.47 -8.98 -8.48
N THR A 48 -20.73 -8.92 -8.91
CA THR A 48 -21.88 -8.55 -8.06
C THR A 48 -22.26 -9.56 -6.98
N ASN A 49 -21.80 -10.81 -7.07
CA ASN A 49 -22.18 -11.89 -6.15
C ASN A 49 -21.03 -12.32 -5.21
N LEU A 50 -20.01 -11.48 -5.01
CA LEU A 50 -18.91 -11.76 -4.10
C LEU A 50 -19.15 -11.20 -2.70
N ALA A 51 -18.77 -11.96 -1.68
CA ALA A 51 -18.83 -11.52 -0.29
C ALA A 51 -17.67 -12.09 0.54
N GLY A 52 -17.37 -11.44 1.65
CA GLY A 52 -16.35 -11.91 2.60
C GLY A 52 -14.94 -11.91 2.02
N ALA A 53 -14.14 -12.90 2.43
CA ALA A 53 -12.70 -12.96 2.14
C ALA A 53 -12.37 -13.11 0.64
N GLU A 54 -13.33 -13.51 -0.18
CA GLU A 54 -13.13 -13.70 -1.63
C GLU A 54 -13.16 -12.37 -2.41
N VAL A 55 -13.73 -11.30 -1.84
CA VAL A 55 -13.93 -10.03 -2.54
C VAL A 55 -12.61 -9.44 -3.03
N THR A 56 -11.65 -9.21 -2.13
CA THR A 56 -10.36 -8.59 -2.46
C THR A 56 -9.53 -9.38 -3.47
N PRO A 57 -9.26 -10.69 -3.31
CA PRO A 57 -8.43 -11.42 -4.26
C PRO A 57 -9.07 -11.49 -5.65
N ARG A 58 -10.41 -11.58 -5.73
CA ARG A 58 -11.14 -11.63 -7.01
C ARG A 58 -11.16 -10.27 -7.70
N LEU A 59 -11.38 -9.17 -6.97
CA LEU A 59 -11.32 -7.82 -7.51
C LEU A 59 -9.92 -7.49 -8.06
N LEU A 60 -8.88 -7.76 -7.28
CA LEU A 60 -7.50 -7.49 -7.71
C LEU A 60 -7.10 -8.31 -8.95
N ALA A 61 -7.48 -9.60 -8.99
CA ALA A 61 -7.27 -10.43 -10.17
C ALA A 61 -8.00 -9.84 -11.40
N ARG A 62 -9.24 -9.40 -11.23
CA ARG A 62 -10.01 -8.85 -12.34
C ARG A 62 -9.46 -7.52 -12.86
N VAL A 63 -9.02 -6.62 -11.97
CA VAL A 63 -8.34 -5.39 -12.38
C VAL A 63 -7.01 -5.67 -13.09
N ALA A 64 -6.29 -6.72 -12.70
CA ALA A 64 -5.10 -7.17 -13.42
C ALA A 64 -5.44 -7.65 -14.84
N GLU A 65 -6.50 -8.42 -15.02
CA GLU A 65 -6.96 -8.83 -16.36
C GLU A 65 -7.38 -7.64 -17.22
N LEU A 66 -8.22 -6.73 -16.68
CA LEU A 66 -8.71 -5.56 -17.41
C LEU A 66 -7.60 -4.58 -17.80
N SER A 67 -6.54 -4.49 -16.99
CA SER A 67 -5.37 -3.65 -17.28
C SER A 67 -4.30 -4.35 -18.14
N GLY A 68 -4.55 -5.57 -18.64
CA GLY A 68 -3.57 -6.34 -19.39
C GLY A 68 -2.30 -6.69 -18.58
N GLY A 69 -2.44 -6.84 -17.27
CA GLY A 69 -1.35 -7.15 -16.32
C GLY A 69 -0.67 -5.93 -15.68
N ARG A 70 -0.94 -4.70 -16.15
CA ARG A 70 -0.25 -3.50 -15.66
C ARG A 70 -0.48 -3.21 -14.18
N SER A 71 -1.69 -3.42 -13.66
CA SER A 71 -1.96 -3.21 -12.23
C SER A 71 -1.17 -4.17 -11.34
N PHE A 72 -0.93 -5.41 -11.80
CA PHE A 72 -0.13 -6.39 -11.08
C PHE A 72 1.34 -5.97 -11.05
N GLU A 73 1.91 -5.56 -12.19
CA GLU A 73 3.28 -5.07 -12.27
C GLU A 73 3.51 -3.87 -11.34
N ILE A 74 2.62 -2.87 -11.39
CA ILE A 74 2.69 -1.68 -10.51
C ILE A 74 2.59 -2.10 -9.03
N ASN A 75 1.75 -3.08 -8.69
CA ASN A 75 1.63 -3.56 -7.32
C ASN A 75 2.92 -4.24 -6.83
N VAL A 76 3.62 -4.98 -7.69
CA VAL A 76 4.94 -5.55 -7.38
C VAL A 76 5.94 -4.42 -7.07
N ASP A 77 6.01 -3.40 -7.93
CA ASP A 77 6.90 -2.26 -7.73
C ASP A 77 6.58 -1.47 -6.45
N LEU A 78 5.28 -1.29 -6.16
CA LEU A 78 4.80 -0.67 -4.93
C LEU A 78 5.26 -1.45 -3.69
N VAL A 79 5.12 -2.79 -3.68
CA VAL A 79 5.54 -3.62 -2.55
C VAL A 79 7.06 -3.52 -2.34
N VAL A 80 7.85 -3.54 -3.42
CA VAL A 80 9.31 -3.36 -3.34
C VAL A 80 9.66 -1.97 -2.80
N ASN A 81 8.94 -0.93 -3.23
CA ASN A 81 9.14 0.42 -2.71
C ASN A 81 8.78 0.53 -1.23
N ASN A 82 7.66 -0.05 -0.80
CA ASN A 82 7.22 -0.11 0.59
C ASN A 82 8.25 -0.82 1.47
N ALA A 83 8.81 -1.94 1.00
CA ALA A 83 9.85 -2.67 1.71
C ALA A 83 11.14 -1.83 1.87
N ARG A 84 11.54 -1.09 0.83
CA ARG A 84 12.70 -0.20 0.89
C ARG A 84 12.50 0.92 1.92
N VAL A 85 11.35 1.60 1.89
CA VAL A 85 11.04 2.67 2.85
C VAL A 85 10.94 2.09 4.28
N ALA A 86 10.28 0.95 4.45
CA ALA A 86 10.18 0.28 5.75
C ALA A 86 11.56 -0.05 6.33
N ALA A 87 12.50 -0.55 5.52
CA ALA A 87 13.86 -0.82 5.96
C ALA A 87 14.61 0.45 6.41
N GLN A 88 14.43 1.58 5.70
CA GLN A 88 15.01 2.87 6.10
C GLN A 88 14.46 3.37 7.43
N VAL A 89 13.13 3.29 7.62
CA VAL A 89 12.48 3.67 8.88
C VAL A 89 12.91 2.76 10.01
N ALA A 90 12.96 1.44 9.79
CA ALA A 90 13.38 0.47 10.80
C ALA A 90 14.82 0.71 11.27
N ARG A 91 15.75 0.99 10.34
CA ARG A 91 17.13 1.36 10.69
C ARG A 91 17.17 2.63 11.54
N ALA A 92 16.52 3.70 11.08
CA ALA A 92 16.48 4.96 11.81
C ALA A 92 15.80 4.83 13.19
N PHE A 93 14.80 3.95 13.31
CA PHE A 93 14.13 3.66 14.58
C PHE A 93 15.03 2.89 15.55
N ALA A 94 15.84 1.94 15.06
CA ALA A 94 16.80 1.21 15.88
C ALA A 94 17.88 2.12 16.49
N GLU A 95 18.14 3.27 15.89
CA GLU A 95 19.08 4.30 16.37
C GLU A 95 18.46 5.26 17.40
N ILE A 96 17.14 5.23 17.62
CA ILE A 96 16.44 6.06 18.65
C ILE A 96 16.64 5.50 20.07
N GLY A 97 17.18 4.29 20.20
CA GLY A 97 17.47 3.63 21.48
C GLY A 97 18.54 4.33 22.31
#